data_AF-A0A2D6PLA8-F1
#
_entry.id   AF-A0A2D6PLA8-F1
#
_cell.length_a   1.000
_cell.length_b   1.000
_cell.length_c   1.000
_cell.angle_alpha   90.00
_cell.angle_beta   90.00
_cell.angle_gamma   90.00
#
_symmetry.space_group_name_H-M   'P 1'
#
loop_
_entity.id
_entity.type
_entity.pdbx_description
1 polymer ?
#
loop_
_entity_poly.entity_id
_entity_poly.type
_entity_poly.pdbx_seq_one_letter_code
_entity_poly.pdbx_strand_id
1 'polypeptide(L)'
;MNTLANLESVMFQSKALSRYLGSLNRNQMQHLDGEIFAKLYWRKRNPDCYKDESNKLFARLRWTKRLIKKRLKTGNVKPELTENGSVMERFNFPFGDSLDFSCRFLRHSGWEVIFQESGCNVFWANEDELKLCTYCEGDVVMMKAPDKTAFTRDRNSIASWYADNA
;
A
#
# COMPACT_ATOMS: atom_id res chain seq x y z
N MET A 1 5.74 0.42 10.46
CA MET A 1 6.73 -0.68 10.41
C MET A 1 7.87 -0.24 9.51
N ASN A 2 9.12 -0.19 9.99
CA ASN A 2 10.25 0.32 9.19
C ASN A 2 10.83 -0.79 8.30
N THR A 3 10.26 -0.96 7.09
CA THR A 3 10.61 -2.06 6.19
C THR A 3 12.05 -1.95 5.68
N LEU A 4 12.54 -0.74 5.39
CA LEU A 4 13.92 -0.54 4.95
C LEU A 4 14.95 -0.88 6.02
N ALA A 5 14.75 -0.45 7.28
CA ALA A 5 15.69 -0.79 8.37
C ALA A 5 15.78 -2.32 8.58
N ASN A 6 14.61 -2.99 8.55
CA ASN A 6 14.56 -4.45 8.64
C ASN A 6 15.30 -5.11 7.47
N LEU A 7 15.12 -4.62 6.24
CA LEU A 7 15.87 -5.10 5.08
C LEU A 7 17.38 -4.95 5.27
N GLU A 8 17.84 -3.78 5.70
CA GLU A 8 19.27 -3.47 5.86
C GLU A 8 19.96 -4.41 6.86
N SER A 9 19.24 -4.82 7.91
CA SER A 9 19.75 -5.78 8.90
C SER A 9 19.98 -7.20 8.35
N VAL A 10 19.23 -7.62 7.32
CA VAL A 10 19.26 -9.00 6.80
C VAL A 10 19.80 -9.16 5.38
N MET A 11 19.93 -8.07 4.62
CA MET A 11 20.15 -8.13 3.17
C MET A 11 21.50 -8.73 2.75
N PHE A 12 22.50 -8.76 3.64
CA PHE A 12 23.80 -9.36 3.38
C PHE A 12 23.80 -10.89 3.52
N GLN A 13 22.76 -11.47 4.11
CA GLN A 13 22.60 -12.92 4.24
C GLN A 13 21.53 -13.41 3.26
N SER A 14 21.92 -14.17 2.23
CA SER A 14 21.01 -14.58 1.14
C SER A 14 19.74 -15.29 1.63
N LYS A 15 19.87 -16.21 2.59
CA LYS A 15 18.73 -16.94 3.18
C LYS A 15 17.80 -16.00 3.96
N ALA A 16 18.36 -15.14 4.82
CA ALA A 16 17.58 -14.21 5.62
C ALA A 16 16.84 -13.19 4.75
N LEU A 17 17.51 -12.68 3.71
CA LEU A 17 16.90 -11.80 2.72
C LEU A 17 15.74 -12.46 1.98
N SER A 18 15.92 -13.69 1.48
CA SER A 18 14.85 -14.40 0.77
C SER A 18 13.63 -14.62 1.67
N ARG A 19 13.87 -15.00 2.93
CA ARG A 19 12.83 -15.17 3.95
C ARG A 19 12.10 -13.86 4.24
N TYR A 20 12.83 -12.78 4.48
CA TYR A 20 12.27 -11.46 4.73
C TYR A 20 11.41 -10.97 3.55
N LEU A 21 11.93 -11.04 2.32
CA LEU A 21 11.14 -10.66 1.14
C LEU A 21 9.93 -11.60 0.92
N GLY A 22 10.01 -12.84 1.39
CA GLY A 22 8.92 -13.83 1.30
C GLY A 22 7.81 -13.61 2.33
N SER A 23 8.09 -12.90 3.43
CA SER A 23 7.08 -12.56 4.44
C SER A 23 6.29 -11.30 4.11
N LEU A 24 6.75 -10.47 3.15
CA LEU A 24 6.07 -9.23 2.78
C LEU A 24 4.86 -9.50 1.88
N ASN A 25 3.76 -8.82 2.18
CA ASN A 25 2.61 -8.73 1.27
C ASN A 25 2.88 -7.71 0.14
N ARG A 26 1.94 -7.61 -0.80
CA ARG A 26 2.07 -6.74 -1.99
C ARG A 26 2.26 -5.26 -1.64
N ASN A 27 1.46 -4.72 -0.74
CA ASN A 27 1.51 -3.30 -0.34
C ASN A 27 2.82 -3.00 0.39
N GLN A 28 3.23 -3.86 1.33
CA GLN A 28 4.52 -3.76 2.03
C GLN A 28 5.71 -3.82 1.07
N MET A 29 5.64 -4.67 0.05
CA MET A 29 6.69 -4.80 -0.95
C MET A 29 6.76 -3.59 -1.89
N GLN A 30 5.62 -3.00 -2.25
CA GLN A 30 5.57 -1.72 -3.00
C GLN A 30 6.13 -0.58 -2.15
N HIS A 31 5.76 -0.50 -0.87
CA HIS A 31 6.30 0.49 0.06
C HIS A 31 7.82 0.39 0.17
N LEU A 32 8.35 -0.82 0.36
CA LEU A 32 9.79 -1.06 0.38
C LEU A 32 10.48 -0.68 -0.95
N ASP A 33 9.86 -0.91 -2.11
CA ASP A 33 10.40 -0.43 -3.40
C ASP A 33 10.55 1.10 -3.42
N GLY A 34 9.56 1.81 -2.86
CA GLY A 34 9.54 3.26 -2.68
C GLY A 34 10.62 3.75 -1.72
N GLU A 35 10.75 3.13 -0.54
CA GLU A 35 11.80 3.47 0.44
C GLU A 35 13.21 3.29 -0.14
N ILE A 36 13.47 2.17 -0.83
CA ILE A 36 14.76 1.93 -1.49
C ILE A 36 14.99 2.97 -2.59
N PHE A 37 13.95 3.34 -3.36
CA PHE A 37 14.07 4.39 -4.36
C PHE A 37 14.44 5.73 -3.72
N ALA A 38 13.73 6.13 -2.67
CA ALA A 38 13.98 7.39 -1.96
C ALA A 38 15.41 7.43 -1.41
N LYS A 39 15.87 6.38 -0.74
CA LYS A 39 17.25 6.31 -0.21
C LYS A 39 18.30 6.41 -1.32
N LEU A 40 18.10 5.70 -2.45
CA LEU A 40 19.01 5.80 -3.61
C LEU A 40 18.98 7.19 -4.27
N TYR A 41 17.81 7.82 -4.34
CA TYR A 41 17.63 9.16 -4.89
C TYR A 41 18.35 10.20 -4.02
N TRP A 42 18.08 10.20 -2.72
CA TRP A 42 18.66 11.16 -1.78
C TRP A 42 20.16 10.98 -1.63
N ARG A 43 20.68 9.75 -1.67
CA ARG A 43 22.14 9.54 -1.72
C ARG A 43 22.81 10.25 -2.90
N LYS A 44 22.16 10.29 -4.06
CA LYS A 44 22.68 10.98 -5.25
C LYS A 44 22.61 12.49 -5.11
N ARG A 45 21.58 13.02 -4.44
CA ARG A 45 21.30 14.46 -4.33
C ARG A 45 21.93 15.12 -3.11
N ASN A 46 22.12 14.37 -2.04
CA ASN A 46 22.67 14.81 -0.77
C ASN A 46 23.59 13.72 -0.20
N PRO A 47 24.82 13.58 -0.73
CA PRO A 47 25.73 12.50 -0.36
C PRO A 47 26.22 12.61 1.10
N ASP A 48 26.28 13.80 1.67
CA ASP A 48 26.80 14.04 3.02
C ASP A 48 25.93 13.37 4.10
N CYS A 49 24.61 13.28 3.87
CA CYS A 49 23.69 12.52 4.72
C CYS A 49 23.98 11.00 4.78
N TYR A 50 24.82 10.48 3.87
CA TYR A 50 25.11 9.06 3.72
C TYR A 50 26.61 8.76 3.69
N LYS A 51 27.44 9.67 4.20
CA LYS A 51 28.92 9.56 4.17
C LYS A 51 29.45 8.31 4.88
N ASP A 52 28.76 7.88 5.94
CA ASP A 52 29.14 6.71 6.75
C ASP A 52 28.61 5.39 6.17
N GLU A 53 27.82 5.46 5.10
CA GLU A 53 27.22 4.29 4.47
C GLU A 53 28.07 3.73 3.32
N SER A 54 28.36 2.44 3.39
CA SER A 54 29.25 1.78 2.42
C SER A 54 28.67 1.73 1.00
N ASN A 55 29.53 1.82 -0.03
CA ASN A 55 29.14 1.54 -1.42
C ASN A 55 28.51 0.15 -1.61
N LYS A 56 28.94 -0.82 -0.79
CA LYS A 56 28.42 -2.19 -0.77
C LYS A 56 26.93 -2.23 -0.39
N LEU A 57 26.51 -1.42 0.58
CA LEU A 57 25.10 -1.28 0.99
C LEU A 57 24.23 -0.87 -0.21
N PHE A 58 24.61 0.20 -0.90
CA PHE A 58 23.82 0.70 -2.03
C PHE A 58 23.84 -0.21 -3.26
N ALA A 59 24.95 -0.90 -3.52
CA ALA A 59 24.98 -1.93 -4.56
C ALA A 59 23.96 -3.04 -4.23
N ARG A 60 23.88 -3.44 -2.95
CA ARG A 60 22.93 -4.44 -2.49
C ARG A 60 21.49 -3.95 -2.56
N LEU A 61 21.21 -2.71 -2.17
CA LEU A 61 19.88 -2.08 -2.30
C LEU A 61 19.41 -2.06 -3.76
N ARG A 62 20.27 -1.70 -4.72
CA ARG A 62 19.93 -1.74 -6.16
C ARG A 62 19.59 -3.15 -6.62
N TRP A 63 20.35 -4.15 -6.17
CA TRP A 63 20.08 -5.55 -6.50
C TRP A 63 18.74 -6.02 -5.89
N THR A 64 18.49 -5.74 -4.61
CA THR A 64 17.23 -6.06 -3.95
C THR A 64 16.04 -5.39 -4.63
N LYS A 65 16.17 -4.11 -5.03
CA LYS A 65 15.14 -3.39 -5.80
C LYS A 65 14.76 -4.14 -7.08
N ARG A 66 15.73 -4.70 -7.81
CA ARG A 66 15.44 -5.51 -9.02
C ARG A 66 14.65 -6.78 -8.68
N LEU A 67 14.97 -7.45 -7.58
CA LEU A 67 14.22 -8.63 -7.12
C LEU A 67 12.77 -8.28 -6.76
N ILE A 68 12.58 -7.20 -6.01
CA ILE A 68 11.27 -6.69 -5.61
C ILE A 68 10.43 -6.39 -6.86
N LYS A 69 10.97 -5.59 -7.80
CA LYS A 69 10.29 -5.29 -9.06
C LYS A 69 9.92 -6.54 -9.87
N LYS A 70 10.81 -7.54 -9.91
CA LYS A 70 10.52 -8.83 -10.56
C LYS A 70 9.35 -9.54 -9.89
N ARG A 71 9.35 -9.66 -8.56
CA ARG A 71 8.26 -10.33 -7.81
C ARG A 71 6.92 -9.62 -7.98
N LEU A 72 6.90 -8.28 -7.89
CA LEU A 72 5.70 -7.48 -8.11
C LEU A 72 5.13 -7.65 -9.52
N LYS A 73 6.01 -7.74 -10.54
CA LYS A 73 5.62 -7.96 -11.94
C LYS A 73 5.08 -9.36 -12.20
N THR A 74 5.67 -10.40 -11.59
CA THR A 74 5.24 -11.80 -11.83
C THR A 74 4.04 -12.23 -10.99
N GLY A 75 3.51 -11.38 -10.10
CA GLY A 75 2.39 -11.73 -9.21
C GLY A 75 2.75 -12.71 -8.09
N ASN A 76 4.05 -13.01 -7.89
CA ASN A 76 4.52 -13.94 -6.85
C ASN A 76 4.64 -13.25 -5.48
N VAL A 77 3.65 -12.44 -5.12
CA VAL A 77 3.58 -11.73 -3.84
C VAL A 77 2.15 -11.85 -3.32
N LYS A 78 2.01 -12.30 -2.07
CA LYS A 78 0.70 -12.47 -1.44
C LYS A 78 0.01 -11.10 -1.30
N PRO A 79 -1.31 -11.02 -1.56
CA PRO A 79 -2.07 -9.81 -1.27
C PRO A 79 -2.07 -9.51 0.25
N GLU A 80 -2.31 -8.26 0.61
CA GLU A 80 -2.74 -7.92 1.96
C GLU A 80 -4.22 -8.31 2.08
N LEU A 81 -4.59 -8.91 3.21
CA LEU A 81 -5.98 -9.33 3.48
C LEU A 81 -6.50 -8.61 4.72
N THR A 82 -7.79 -8.28 4.74
CA THR A 82 -8.51 -7.93 5.97
C THR A 82 -8.67 -9.16 6.87
N GLU A 83 -9.10 -8.95 8.11
CA GLU A 83 -9.46 -10.03 9.03
C GLU A 83 -10.57 -10.93 8.47
N ASN A 84 -11.44 -10.37 7.62
CA ASN A 84 -12.52 -11.09 6.95
C ASN A 84 -12.11 -11.70 5.60
N GLY A 85 -10.83 -11.58 5.20
CA GLY A 85 -10.28 -12.19 3.99
C GLY A 85 -10.44 -11.35 2.71
N SER A 86 -10.89 -10.10 2.80
CA SER A 86 -10.95 -9.19 1.66
C SER A 86 -9.56 -8.77 1.21
N VAL A 87 -9.31 -8.78 -0.10
CA VAL A 87 -8.04 -8.33 -0.66
C VAL A 87 -7.96 -6.82 -0.58
N MET A 88 -6.86 -6.30 -0.03
CA MET A 88 -6.63 -4.88 0.14
C MET A 88 -5.49 -4.38 -0.75
N GLU A 89 -5.76 -3.30 -1.49
CA GLU A 89 -4.80 -2.56 -2.28
C GLU A 89 -4.69 -1.13 -1.76
N ARG A 90 -3.46 -0.66 -1.57
CA ARG A 90 -3.18 0.69 -1.08
C ARG A 90 -2.41 1.45 -2.15
N PHE A 91 -2.86 2.66 -2.45
CA PHE A 91 -2.16 3.53 -3.40
C PHE A 91 -2.45 4.99 -3.07
N ASN A 92 -1.59 5.87 -3.58
CA ASN A 92 -1.77 7.30 -3.45
C ASN A 92 -2.33 7.89 -4.75
N PHE A 93 -3.29 8.78 -4.61
CA PHE A 93 -3.89 9.60 -5.65
C PHE A 93 -3.45 11.06 -5.43
N PRO A 94 -2.39 11.52 -6.11
CA PRO A 94 -1.76 12.81 -5.81
C PRO A 94 -2.46 14.01 -6.44
N PHE A 95 -3.66 13.85 -7.02
CA PHE A 95 -4.28 14.84 -7.91
C PHE A 95 -5.66 15.27 -7.45
N GLY A 96 -5.73 16.32 -6.62
CA GLY A 96 -7.00 16.90 -6.22
C GLY A 96 -7.67 16.15 -5.06
N ASP A 97 -8.95 16.42 -4.87
CA ASP A 97 -9.71 15.97 -3.69
C ASP A 97 -10.48 14.65 -3.95
N SER A 98 -11.32 14.26 -2.99
CA SER A 98 -12.19 13.09 -3.11
C SER A 98 -13.18 13.17 -4.28
N LEU A 99 -13.58 14.37 -4.71
CA LEU A 99 -14.45 14.56 -5.87
C LEU A 99 -13.66 14.30 -7.16
N ASP A 100 -12.43 14.83 -7.27
CA ASP A 100 -11.53 14.50 -8.39
C ASP A 100 -11.27 12.99 -8.48
N PHE A 101 -11.04 12.34 -7.33
CA PHE A 101 -10.83 10.89 -7.26
C PHE A 101 -12.05 10.13 -7.74
N SER A 102 -13.23 10.39 -7.15
CA SER A 102 -14.48 9.71 -7.53
C SER A 102 -14.81 9.91 -9.00
N CYS A 103 -14.66 11.14 -9.51
CA CYS A 103 -14.87 11.49 -10.90
C CYS A 103 -13.89 10.84 -11.87
N ARG A 104 -12.76 10.29 -11.44
CA ARG A 104 -11.78 9.64 -12.34
C ARG A 104 -11.77 8.12 -12.20
N PHE A 105 -11.95 7.61 -10.98
CA PHE A 105 -11.75 6.21 -10.64
C PHE A 105 -13.03 5.46 -10.27
N LEU A 106 -14.06 6.18 -9.79
CA LEU A 106 -15.33 5.58 -9.35
C LEU A 106 -16.49 5.90 -10.29
N ARG A 107 -16.21 6.34 -11.53
CA ARG A 107 -17.23 6.78 -12.52
C ARG A 107 -18.33 5.76 -12.85
N HIS A 108 -18.11 4.48 -12.55
CA HIS A 108 -19.08 3.44 -12.84
C HIS A 108 -20.24 3.47 -11.83
N SER A 109 -21.44 3.15 -12.29
CA SER A 109 -22.63 3.02 -11.42
C SER A 109 -22.41 1.95 -10.35
N GLY A 110 -22.99 2.15 -9.16
CA GLY A 110 -22.98 1.18 -8.06
C GLY A 110 -22.14 1.60 -6.84
N TRP A 111 -21.38 2.69 -6.92
CA TRP A 111 -20.71 3.27 -5.75
C TRP A 111 -21.65 4.17 -4.97
N GLU A 112 -21.85 3.86 -3.69
CA GLU A 112 -22.61 4.63 -2.73
C GLU A 112 -21.68 5.28 -1.71
N VAL A 113 -21.91 6.55 -1.38
CA VAL A 113 -21.21 7.22 -0.28
C VAL A 113 -21.79 6.73 1.04
N ILE A 114 -20.96 6.08 1.86
CA ILE A 114 -21.34 5.60 3.20
C ILE A 114 -21.01 6.64 4.27
N PHE A 115 -19.88 7.33 4.12
CA PHE A 115 -19.45 8.40 5.02
C PHE A 115 -18.71 9.48 4.23
N GLN A 116 -18.93 10.73 4.61
CA GLN A 116 -18.22 11.90 4.08
C GLN A 116 -18.19 13.00 5.14
N GLU A 117 -17.00 13.39 5.58
CA GLU A 117 -16.80 14.50 6.52
C GLU A 117 -16.47 15.80 5.78
N SER A 118 -15.66 15.71 4.73
CA SER A 118 -15.21 16.83 3.88
C SER A 118 -14.77 16.31 2.50
N GLY A 119 -14.32 17.20 1.62
CA GLY A 119 -13.68 16.80 0.36
C GLY A 119 -12.37 15.99 0.55
N CYS A 120 -11.86 15.88 1.78
CA CYS A 120 -10.59 15.21 2.07
C CYS A 120 -10.75 13.79 2.61
N ASN A 121 -11.95 13.38 3.09
CA ASN A 121 -12.15 12.10 3.77
C ASN A 121 -13.51 11.50 3.40
N VAL A 122 -13.50 10.37 2.68
CA VAL A 122 -14.72 9.75 2.14
C VAL A 122 -14.60 8.23 2.13
N PHE A 123 -15.71 7.56 2.42
CA PHE A 123 -15.86 6.11 2.31
C PHE A 123 -17.01 5.77 1.35
N TRP A 124 -16.69 5.01 0.31
CA TRP A 124 -17.66 4.45 -0.63
C TRP A 124 -17.75 2.93 -0.51
N ALA A 125 -18.93 2.41 -0.85
CA ALA A 125 -19.18 0.99 -1.01
C ALA A 125 -19.84 0.71 -2.36
N ASN A 126 -19.49 -0.42 -2.96
CA ASN A 126 -20.13 -0.95 -4.15
C ASN A 126 -20.51 -2.40 -3.89
N GLU A 127 -21.80 -2.64 -3.62
CA GLU A 127 -22.31 -3.94 -3.23
C GLU A 127 -22.35 -4.92 -4.42
N ASP A 128 -22.60 -4.42 -5.63
CA ASP A 128 -22.66 -5.23 -6.86
C ASP A 128 -21.31 -5.87 -7.17
N GLU A 129 -20.21 -5.11 -6.99
CA GLU A 129 -18.86 -5.58 -7.22
C GLU A 129 -18.16 -6.13 -5.96
N LEU A 130 -18.85 -6.08 -4.80
CA LEU A 130 -18.31 -6.40 -3.48
C LEU A 130 -17.02 -5.63 -3.16
N LYS A 131 -17.00 -4.33 -3.47
CA LYS A 131 -15.83 -3.45 -3.28
C LYS A 131 -16.09 -2.35 -2.28
N LEU A 132 -15.07 -2.02 -1.50
CA LEU A 132 -15.06 -0.90 -0.56
C LEU A 132 -13.90 0.02 -0.93
N CYS A 133 -14.10 1.33 -0.78
CA CYS A 133 -13.05 2.31 -1.07
C CYS A 133 -13.04 3.40 -0.01
N THR A 134 -11.91 3.57 0.68
CA THR A 134 -11.68 4.73 1.55
C THR A 134 -10.68 5.67 0.89
N TYR A 135 -10.90 6.96 1.02
CA TYR A 135 -10.02 8.02 0.59
C TYR A 135 -9.77 8.97 1.75
N CYS A 136 -8.51 9.29 2.03
CA CYS A 136 -8.11 10.30 2.98
C CYS A 136 -6.90 11.09 2.44
N GLU A 137 -7.09 12.35 2.05
CA GLU A 137 -6.03 13.25 1.55
C GLU A 137 -5.14 12.64 0.45
N GLY A 138 -5.76 11.88 -0.46
CA GLY A 138 -5.07 11.19 -1.54
C GLY A 138 -4.59 9.79 -1.18
N ASP A 139 -4.58 9.39 0.09
CA ASP A 139 -4.36 7.98 0.45
C ASP A 139 -5.63 7.18 0.22
N VAL A 140 -5.52 6.18 -0.66
CA VAL A 140 -6.64 5.35 -1.09
C VAL A 140 -6.42 3.91 -0.64
N VAL A 141 -7.45 3.34 -0.05
CA VAL A 141 -7.54 1.91 0.23
C VAL A 141 -8.73 1.35 -0.55
N MET A 142 -8.44 0.43 -1.46
CA MET A 142 -9.43 -0.34 -2.19
C MET A 142 -9.47 -1.75 -1.61
N MET A 143 -10.67 -2.23 -1.28
CA MET A 143 -10.87 -3.59 -0.80
C MET A 143 -11.82 -4.33 -1.74
N LYS A 144 -11.54 -5.60 -2.00
CA LYS A 144 -12.46 -6.50 -2.71
C LYS A 144 -12.73 -7.72 -1.85
N ALA A 145 -13.99 -7.89 -1.47
CA ALA A 145 -14.41 -9.01 -0.66
C ALA A 145 -14.57 -10.29 -1.51
N PRO A 146 -14.31 -11.47 -0.92
CA PRO A 146 -14.54 -12.76 -1.59
C PRO A 146 -16.03 -13.09 -1.71
N ASP A 147 -16.86 -12.60 -0.79
CA ASP A 147 -18.30 -12.84 -0.73
C ASP A 147 -19.04 -11.72 0.00
N LYS A 148 -20.37 -11.77 -0.03
CA LYS A 148 -21.27 -10.78 0.58
C LYS A 148 -21.15 -10.73 2.12
N THR A 149 -20.78 -11.83 2.77
CA THR A 149 -20.63 -11.89 4.22
C THR A 149 -19.40 -11.10 4.65
N ALA A 150 -18.25 -11.37 4.02
CA ALA A 150 -17.02 -10.64 4.26
C ALA A 150 -17.18 -9.14 3.93
N PHE A 151 -17.84 -8.83 2.80
CA PHE A 151 -18.17 -7.45 2.41
C PHE A 151 -18.94 -6.72 3.51
N THR A 152 -20.02 -7.33 4.00
CA THR A 152 -20.89 -6.71 5.03
C THR A 152 -20.12 -6.47 6.33
N ARG A 153 -19.29 -7.43 6.75
CA ARG A 153 -18.47 -7.30 7.97
C ARG A 153 -17.43 -6.18 7.85
N ASP A 154 -16.69 -6.14 6.74
CA ASP A 154 -15.71 -5.08 6.50
C ASP A 154 -16.37 -3.71 6.38
N ARG A 155 -17.50 -3.61 5.65
CA ARG A 155 -18.28 -2.37 5.53
C ARG A 155 -18.72 -1.85 6.89
N ASN A 156 -19.31 -2.71 7.72
CA ASN A 156 -19.82 -2.32 9.03
C ASN A 156 -18.67 -1.92 9.97
N SER A 157 -17.57 -2.66 9.96
CA SER A 157 -16.37 -2.33 10.76
C SER A 157 -15.83 -0.94 10.43
N ILE A 158 -15.69 -0.62 9.14
CA ILE A 158 -15.22 0.69 8.68
C ILE A 158 -16.23 1.79 9.02
N ALA A 159 -17.53 1.55 8.79
CA ALA A 159 -18.58 2.52 9.11
C ALA A 159 -18.63 2.84 10.62
N SER A 160 -18.49 1.82 11.47
CA SER A 160 -18.37 2.00 12.93
C SER A 160 -17.15 2.83 13.30
N TRP A 161 -15.99 2.56 12.69
CA TRP A 161 -14.80 3.38 12.95
C TRP A 161 -15.02 4.86 12.62
N TYR A 162 -15.65 5.17 11.48
CA TYR A 162 -15.98 6.56 11.16
C TYR A 162 -17.00 7.16 12.13
N ALA A 163 -18.03 6.41 12.54
CA ALA A 163 -19.01 6.91 13.52
C ALA A 163 -18.36 7.24 14.88
N ASP A 164 -17.33 6.51 15.28
CA ASP A 164 -16.61 6.70 16.54
C ASP A 164 -15.52 7.80 16.48
N ASN A 165 -15.09 8.21 15.28
CA ASN A 165 -13.94 9.09 15.06
C ASN A 165 -14.24 10.32 14.18
N ALA A 166 -15.52 10.59 13.88
CA ALA A 166 -15.99 11.78 13.18
C ALA A 166 -16.34 12.93 14.14
#